data_AF-A0A3C1YDR2-F1
#
_entry.id   AF-A0A3C1YDR2-F1
#
_cell.length_a   1.000
_cell.length_b   1.000
_cell.length_c   1.000
_cell.angle_alpha   90.00
_cell.angle_beta   90.00
_cell.angle_gamma   90.00
#
_symmetry.space_group_name_H-M   'P 1'
#
loop_
_entity.id
_entity.type
_entity.pdbx_description
1 polymer ?
#
loop_
_entity_poly.entity_id
_entity_poly.type
_entity_poly.pdbx_seq_one_letter_code
_entity_poly.pdbx_strand_id
1 'polypeptide(L)'
;MKEILTRMGDGERVNMSVSQVKEDLQAGTTDAADRGKIPELTAAELGQLLEIFQDQNRIVGVSPGEEVVLTHDIGTLRLMGDQANSGVGIPLSRMQGILVHERAFAADTMELGHIDYSFKPIKPVITMAVQEYELASLAT
;
A
#
# COMPACT_ATOMS: atom_id res chain seq x y z
N MET A 1 -13.56 27.56 12.92
CA MET A 1 -13.80 26.10 12.91
C MET A 1 -12.47 25.42 12.62
N LYS A 2 -12.22 24.22 13.14
CA LYS A 2 -11.01 23.46 12.81
C LYS A 2 -11.20 22.87 11.40
N GLU A 3 -10.27 23.13 10.50
CA GLU A 3 -10.25 22.55 9.15
C GLU A 3 -9.23 21.42 9.07
N ILE A 4 -9.51 20.44 8.22
CA ILE A 4 -8.70 19.26 7.95
C ILE A 4 -8.12 19.41 6.54
N LEU A 5 -6.79 19.36 6.45
CA LEU A 5 -6.09 19.32 5.17
C LEU A 5 -6.13 17.88 4.64
N THR A 6 -6.82 17.65 3.52
CA THR A 6 -6.95 16.33 2.89
C THR A 6 -6.69 16.41 1.37
N ARG A 7 -6.84 15.30 0.65
CA ARG A 7 -6.67 15.20 -0.80
C ARG A 7 -7.86 14.53 -1.47
N MET A 8 -8.12 14.91 -2.72
CA MET A 8 -9.25 14.41 -3.52
C MET A 8 -8.95 13.11 -4.30
N GLY A 9 -7.73 12.57 -4.17
CA GLY A 9 -7.28 11.36 -4.87
C GLY A 9 -6.63 11.61 -6.25
N ASP A 10 -6.76 12.82 -6.79
CA ASP A 10 -6.08 13.29 -8.02
C ASP A 10 -4.78 14.08 -7.72
N GLY A 11 -4.43 14.21 -6.44
CA GLY A 11 -3.28 14.96 -5.97
C GLY A 11 -3.59 16.39 -5.54
N GLU A 12 -4.79 16.91 -5.79
CA GLU A 12 -5.24 18.20 -5.28
C GLU A 12 -5.34 18.16 -3.75
N ARG A 13 -4.91 19.25 -3.09
CA ARG A 13 -5.01 19.43 -1.64
C ARG A 13 -6.13 20.41 -1.34
N VAL A 14 -7.02 20.03 -0.43
CA VAL A 14 -8.18 20.83 -0.03
C VAL A 14 -8.26 20.94 1.49
N ASN A 15 -8.84 22.04 1.98
CA ASN A 15 -9.23 22.18 3.38
C ASN A 15 -10.72 21.92 3.49
N MET A 16 -11.09 20.98 4.37
CA MET A 16 -12.48 20.60 4.62
C MET A 16 -12.81 20.78 6.09
N SER A 17 -14.05 21.18 6.39
CA SER A 17 -14.53 21.20 7.77
C SER A 17 -14.68 19.77 8.32
N VAL A 18 -14.60 19.62 9.64
CA VAL A 18 -14.83 18.34 10.33
C VAL A 18 -16.17 17.71 9.95
N SER A 19 -17.23 18.52 9.80
CA SER A 19 -18.55 18.05 9.39
C SER A 19 -18.57 17.49 7.97
N GLN A 20 -17.88 18.14 7.03
CA GLN A 20 -17.80 17.65 5.65
C GLN A 20 -17.06 16.32 5.59
N VAL A 21 -15.92 16.19 6.28
CA VAL A 21 -15.17 14.91 6.32
C VAL A 21 -16.00 13.80 6.97
N LYS A 22 -16.77 14.10 8.03
CA LYS A 22 -17.65 13.11 8.66
C LYS A 22 -18.77 12.64 7.73
N GLU A 23 -19.37 13.56 6.97
CA GLU A 23 -20.40 13.24 5.98
C GLU A 23 -19.83 12.38 4.84
N ASP A 24 -18.67 12.74 4.32
CA ASP A 24 -17.97 11.97 3.28
C ASP A 24 -17.59 10.57 3.75
N LEU A 25 -17.10 10.42 5.00
CA LEU A 25 -16.80 9.12 5.60
C LEU A 25 -18.06 8.25 5.70
N GLN A 26 -19.18 8.80 6.20
CA GLN A 26 -20.43 8.05 6.27
C GLN A 26 -20.91 7.64 4.87
N ALA A 27 -20.93 8.57 3.92
CA ALA A 27 -21.39 8.30 2.56
C ALA A 27 -20.55 7.23 1.87
N GLY A 28 -19.23 7.34 1.92
CA GLY A 28 -18.31 6.40 1.29
C GLY A 28 -18.35 5.01 1.93
N THR A 29 -18.40 4.93 3.27
CA THR A 29 -18.45 3.64 3.98
C THR A 29 -19.80 2.94 3.83
N THR A 30 -20.91 3.70 3.74
CA THR A 30 -22.25 3.15 3.47
C THR A 30 -22.32 2.58 2.05
N ASP A 31 -21.81 3.30 1.04
CA ASP A 31 -21.75 2.79 -0.35
C ASP A 31 -20.86 1.54 -0.45
N ALA A 32 -19.71 1.53 0.24
CA ALA A 32 -18.85 0.35 0.30
C ALA A 32 -19.52 -0.85 0.97
N ALA A 33 -20.23 -0.64 2.08
CA ALA A 33 -20.97 -1.69 2.79
C ALA A 33 -22.09 -2.28 1.92
N ASP A 34 -22.87 -1.44 1.24
CA ASP A 34 -23.91 -1.91 0.32
C ASP A 34 -23.32 -2.71 -0.85
N ARG A 35 -22.25 -2.23 -1.50
CA ARG A 35 -21.60 -2.95 -2.60
C ARG A 35 -20.99 -4.27 -2.15
N GLY A 36 -20.31 -4.25 -1.00
CA GLY A 36 -19.65 -5.42 -0.41
C GLY A 36 -20.62 -6.43 0.20
N LYS A 37 -21.89 -6.03 0.43
CA LYS A 37 -22.89 -6.82 1.16
C LYS A 37 -22.38 -7.23 2.55
N ILE A 38 -21.74 -6.29 3.21
CA ILE A 38 -21.18 -6.42 4.57
C ILE A 38 -21.85 -5.41 5.50
N PRO A 39 -21.78 -5.61 6.84
CA PRO A 39 -22.30 -4.63 7.79
C PRO A 39 -21.68 -3.25 7.60
N GLU A 40 -22.49 -2.21 7.80
CA GLU A 40 -22.00 -0.83 7.90
C GLU A 40 -21.09 -0.66 9.13
N LEU A 41 -20.17 0.31 9.05
CA LEU A 41 -19.36 0.68 10.20
C LEU A 41 -20.21 1.28 11.31
N THR A 42 -19.85 0.95 12.54
CA THR A 42 -20.43 1.55 13.73
C THR A 42 -20.04 3.01 13.86
N ALA A 43 -20.79 3.77 14.66
CA ALA A 43 -20.47 5.17 14.97
C ALA A 43 -19.09 5.31 15.66
N ALA A 44 -18.63 4.29 16.38
CA ALA A 44 -17.32 4.28 17.02
C ALA A 44 -16.19 4.14 15.99
N GLU A 45 -16.34 3.21 15.03
CA GLU A 45 -15.37 3.00 13.94
C GLU A 45 -15.27 4.24 13.04
N LEU A 46 -16.41 4.86 12.70
CA LEU A 46 -16.42 6.14 11.98
C LEU A 46 -15.76 7.27 12.78
N GLY A 47 -15.92 7.27 14.11
CA GLY A 47 -15.24 8.19 15.00
C GLY A 47 -13.72 8.03 14.96
N GLN A 48 -13.23 6.79 14.96
CA GLN A 48 -11.80 6.48 14.83
C GLN A 48 -11.25 6.92 13.47
N LEU A 49 -11.97 6.67 12.37
CA LEU A 49 -11.57 7.16 11.05
C LEU A 49 -11.46 8.69 11.03
N LEU A 50 -12.43 9.39 11.63
CA LEU A 50 -12.40 10.85 11.72
C LEU A 50 -11.24 11.36 12.60
N GLU A 51 -10.82 10.60 13.61
CA GLU A 51 -9.61 10.90 14.40
C GLU A 51 -8.35 10.81 13.54
N ILE A 52 -8.22 9.77 12.71
CA ILE A 52 -7.10 9.60 11.78
C ILE A 52 -7.02 10.78 10.80
N PHE A 53 -8.15 11.21 10.21
CA PHE A 53 -8.17 12.37 9.33
C PHE A 53 -7.78 13.68 10.03
N GLN A 54 -7.99 13.79 11.34
CA GLN A 54 -7.62 14.96 12.13
C GLN A 54 -6.18 14.95 12.62
N ASP A 55 -5.49 13.82 12.51
CA ASP A 55 -4.10 13.71 12.91
C ASP A 55 -3.21 14.51 11.93
N GLN A 56 -2.41 15.42 12.48
CA GLN A 56 -1.47 16.24 11.74
C GLN A 56 -0.03 15.71 11.80
N ASN A 57 0.18 14.57 12.48
CA ASN A 57 1.46 13.91 12.56
C ASN A 57 1.88 13.41 11.18
N ARG A 58 3.12 13.74 10.80
CA ARG A 58 3.72 13.26 9.54
C ARG A 58 4.13 11.78 9.61
N ILE A 59 4.40 11.29 10.81
CA ILE A 59 4.80 9.91 11.08
C ILE A 59 3.88 9.41 12.19
N VAL A 60 3.17 8.32 11.93
CA VAL A 60 2.26 7.67 12.87
C VAL A 60 2.83 6.30 13.28
N GLY A 61 2.49 5.85 14.47
CA GLY A 61 2.87 4.54 15.01
C GLY A 61 1.70 3.91 15.75
N VAL A 62 1.86 2.65 16.11
CA VAL A 62 0.85 1.85 16.82
C VAL A 62 1.45 1.27 18.10
N SER A 63 0.59 0.86 19.03
CA SER A 63 1.04 0.18 20.24
C SER A 63 1.63 -1.20 19.88
N PRO A 64 2.59 -1.73 20.66
CA PRO A 64 3.06 -3.11 20.45
C PRO A 64 1.90 -4.11 20.50
N GLY A 65 1.77 -4.93 19.46
CA GLY A 65 0.67 -5.87 19.25
C GLY A 65 -0.47 -5.35 18.35
N GLU A 66 -0.44 -4.09 17.96
CA GLU A 66 -1.39 -3.46 17.03
C GLU A 66 -0.77 -3.22 15.64
N GLU A 67 0.41 -3.80 15.36
CA GLU A 67 1.06 -3.73 14.06
C GLU A 67 0.25 -4.43 12.97
N VAL A 68 0.26 -3.85 11.76
CA VAL A 68 -0.39 -4.42 10.58
C VAL A 68 0.70 -5.00 9.68
N VAL A 69 0.44 -6.18 9.14
CA VAL A 69 1.31 -6.80 8.12
C VAL A 69 1.40 -5.87 6.92
N LEU A 70 2.59 -5.30 6.70
CA LEU A 70 2.87 -4.43 5.58
C LEU A 70 3.36 -5.25 4.40
N THR A 71 2.53 -5.33 3.37
CA THR A 71 2.89 -5.97 2.10
C THR A 71 3.16 -4.92 1.02
N HIS A 72 4.24 -5.12 0.25
CA HIS A 72 4.53 -4.29 -0.92
C HIS A 72 4.13 -5.00 -2.21
N ASP A 73 3.20 -4.38 -2.95
CA ASP A 73 3.00 -4.66 -4.37
C ASP A 73 4.22 -4.18 -5.17
N ILE A 74 4.35 -4.68 -6.40
CA ILE A 74 5.46 -4.51 -7.36
C ILE A 74 6.83 -5.01 -6.90
N GLY A 75 7.03 -5.13 -5.58
CA GLY A 75 8.22 -5.70 -4.95
C GLY A 75 9.48 -5.06 -5.51
N THR A 76 10.42 -5.90 -5.93
CA THR A 76 11.74 -5.46 -6.43
C THR A 76 11.66 -4.58 -7.67
N LEU A 77 10.59 -4.69 -8.46
CA LEU A 77 10.39 -3.85 -9.65
C LEU A 77 10.12 -2.38 -9.27
N ARG A 78 9.68 -2.10 -8.04
CA ARG A 78 9.56 -0.71 -7.53
C ARG A 78 10.91 0.00 -7.54
N LEU A 79 11.97 -0.73 -7.26
CA LEU A 79 13.32 -0.21 -7.19
C LEU A 79 13.99 -0.23 -8.57
N MET A 80 13.87 -1.35 -9.27
CA MET A 80 14.63 -1.63 -10.49
C MET A 80 13.93 -1.16 -11.77
N GLY A 81 12.60 -1.12 -11.79
CA GLY A 81 11.81 -0.73 -12.95
C GLY A 81 11.95 0.75 -13.26
N ASP A 82 11.61 1.13 -14.50
CA ASP A 82 11.58 2.53 -14.88
C ASP A 82 10.33 3.26 -14.35
N GLN A 83 10.33 4.59 -14.47
CA GLN A 83 9.21 5.43 -14.04
C GLN A 83 7.92 5.18 -14.84
N ALA A 84 8.02 4.64 -16.05
CA ALA A 84 6.84 4.30 -16.85
C ALA A 84 6.09 3.09 -16.25
N ASN A 85 6.79 2.22 -15.53
CA ASN A 85 6.23 1.12 -14.77
C ASN A 85 6.28 1.34 -13.24
N SER A 86 6.11 2.59 -12.78
CA SER A 86 6.06 2.94 -11.35
C SER A 86 7.30 2.56 -10.52
N GLY A 87 8.43 2.30 -11.18
CA GLY A 87 9.72 2.06 -10.56
C GLY A 87 10.60 3.31 -10.49
N VAL A 88 11.75 3.21 -9.84
CA VAL A 88 12.69 4.34 -9.64
C VAL A 88 14.04 4.21 -10.36
N GLY A 89 14.26 3.13 -11.12
CA GLY A 89 15.43 2.94 -11.99
C GLY A 89 16.75 2.72 -11.26
N ILE A 90 16.73 2.25 -10.02
CA ILE A 90 17.93 1.93 -9.23
C ILE A 90 18.44 0.55 -9.66
N PRO A 91 19.68 0.43 -10.16
CA PRO A 91 20.20 -0.82 -10.71
C PRO A 91 20.60 -1.79 -9.58
N LEU A 92 19.62 -2.48 -9.02
CA LEU A 92 19.80 -3.55 -8.04
C LEU A 92 19.60 -4.92 -8.71
N SER A 93 20.17 -5.96 -8.12
CA SER A 93 19.71 -7.33 -8.36
C SER A 93 18.40 -7.58 -7.62
N ARG A 94 17.64 -8.60 -8.05
CA ARG A 94 16.41 -9.02 -7.36
C ARG A 94 16.66 -9.36 -5.88
N MET A 95 17.77 -10.03 -5.57
CA MET A 95 18.18 -10.31 -4.19
C MET A 95 18.39 -9.03 -3.37
N GLN A 96 19.14 -8.06 -3.90
CA GLN A 96 19.34 -6.79 -3.22
C GLN A 96 18.01 -6.06 -3.03
N GLY A 97 17.11 -6.11 -4.03
CA GLY A 97 15.76 -5.57 -3.90
C GLY A 97 14.97 -6.21 -2.75
N ILE A 98 15.00 -7.54 -2.64
CA ILE A 98 14.36 -8.29 -1.53
C ILE A 98 14.89 -7.77 -0.18
N LEU A 99 16.21 -7.72 -0.02
CA LEU A 99 16.84 -7.31 1.24
C LEU A 99 16.59 -5.84 1.58
N VAL A 100 16.46 -4.96 0.57
CA VAL A 100 16.09 -3.56 0.79
C VAL A 100 14.65 -3.46 1.31
N HIS A 101 13.71 -4.21 0.74
CA HIS A 101 12.32 -4.23 1.22
C HIS A 101 12.23 -4.72 2.67
N GLU A 102 12.89 -5.83 2.98
CA GLU A 102 12.91 -6.39 4.33
C GLU A 102 13.60 -5.43 5.33
N ARG A 103 14.82 -4.98 5.03
CA ARG A 103 15.70 -4.37 6.05
C ARG A 103 15.62 -2.85 6.11
N ALA A 104 15.37 -2.20 4.98
CA ALA A 104 15.31 -0.74 4.91
C ALA A 104 13.87 -0.22 4.93
N PHE A 105 12.93 -0.95 4.33
CA PHE A 105 11.52 -0.53 4.30
C PHE A 105 10.64 -1.22 5.35
N ALA A 106 11.17 -2.22 6.07
CA ALA A 106 10.45 -2.97 7.08
C ALA A 106 9.13 -3.56 6.54
N ALA A 107 9.13 -4.02 5.28
CA ALA A 107 8.00 -4.75 4.74
C ALA A 107 8.02 -6.19 5.28
N ASP A 108 6.90 -6.64 5.82
CA ASP A 108 6.73 -8.02 6.31
C ASP A 108 6.70 -9.02 5.14
N THR A 109 6.06 -8.61 4.03
CA THR A 109 5.99 -9.42 2.82
C THR A 109 6.10 -8.55 1.58
N MET A 110 6.46 -9.16 0.46
CA MET A 110 6.33 -8.53 -0.85
C MET A 110 6.14 -9.58 -1.93
N GLU A 111 5.64 -9.16 -3.08
CA GLU A 111 5.51 -10.07 -4.21
C GLU A 111 6.78 -10.19 -5.05
N LEU A 112 6.98 -11.39 -5.60
CA LEU A 112 7.93 -11.65 -6.67
C LEU A 112 7.15 -11.93 -7.96
N GLY A 113 7.01 -10.90 -8.80
CA GLY A 113 6.25 -10.96 -10.05
C GLY A 113 7.08 -10.69 -11.30
N HIS A 114 6.52 -11.03 -12.45
CA HIS A 114 6.96 -10.51 -13.74
C HIS A 114 6.28 -9.15 -14.01
N ILE A 115 6.97 -8.25 -14.71
CA ILE A 115 6.54 -6.86 -14.92
C ILE A 115 5.11 -6.72 -15.48
N ASP A 116 4.71 -7.63 -16.37
CA ASP A 116 3.39 -7.58 -17.01
C ASP A 116 2.25 -8.24 -16.21
N TYR A 117 2.51 -8.81 -15.02
CA TYR A 117 1.52 -9.50 -14.19
C TYR A 117 0.69 -10.56 -14.93
N SER A 118 1.27 -11.14 -15.98
CA SER A 118 0.53 -11.91 -16.95
C SER A 118 1.19 -13.25 -17.20
N PHE A 119 0.37 -14.29 -17.34
CA PHE A 119 0.83 -15.65 -17.64
C PHE A 119 1.50 -15.76 -19.02
N LYS A 120 1.09 -14.97 -20.02
CA LYS A 120 1.66 -15.07 -21.37
C LYS A 120 3.11 -14.57 -21.42
N PRO A 121 3.45 -13.37 -20.90
CA PRO A 121 4.81 -12.85 -20.97
C PRO A 121 5.82 -13.57 -20.08
N ILE A 122 5.38 -14.22 -18.99
CA ILE A 122 6.31 -14.97 -18.11
C ILE A 122 6.76 -16.31 -18.73
N LYS A 123 5.97 -16.92 -19.63
CA LYS A 123 6.28 -18.25 -20.20
C LYS A 123 7.68 -18.39 -20.78
N PRO A 124 8.19 -17.45 -21.62
CA PRO A 124 9.50 -17.60 -22.23
C PRO A 124 10.65 -17.53 -21.20
N VAL A 125 10.41 -16.93 -20.02
CA VAL A 125 11.44 -16.66 -19.01
C VAL A 125 11.16 -17.36 -17.67
N ILE A 126 10.16 -18.26 -17.62
CA ILE A 126 9.70 -18.87 -16.36
C ILE A 126 10.82 -19.65 -15.65
N THR A 127 11.67 -20.34 -16.39
CA THR A 127 12.81 -21.09 -15.81
C THR A 127 13.77 -20.14 -15.09
N MET A 128 14.04 -18.96 -15.65
CA MET A 128 14.87 -17.95 -15.00
C MET A 128 14.18 -17.39 -13.75
N ALA A 129 12.89 -17.09 -13.83
CA ALA A 129 12.12 -16.60 -12.69
C ALA A 129 12.04 -17.61 -11.54
N VAL A 130 11.92 -18.92 -11.85
CA VAL A 130 11.97 -20.00 -10.86
C VAL A 130 13.35 -20.08 -10.22
N GLN A 131 14.42 -20.02 -11.02
CA GLN A 131 15.78 -20.02 -10.49
C GLN A 131 16.02 -18.83 -9.54
N GLU A 132 15.55 -17.63 -9.90
CA GLU A 132 15.64 -16.45 -9.02
C GLU A 132 14.88 -16.65 -7.71
N TYR A 133 13.68 -17.23 -7.78
CA TYR A 133 12.88 -17.55 -6.60
C TYR A 133 13.57 -18.59 -5.69
N GLU A 134 14.11 -19.66 -6.27
CA GLU A 134 14.82 -20.70 -5.51
C GLU A 134 16.05 -20.12 -4.79
N LEU A 135 16.82 -19.26 -5.47
CA LEU A 135 17.96 -18.57 -4.86
C LEU A 135 17.53 -17.62 -3.74
N ALA A 136 16.40 -16.92 -3.91
CA ALA A 136 15.82 -16.07 -2.87
C ALA A 136 15.40 -16.88 -1.64
N SER A 137 14.61 -17.94 -1.85
CA SER A 137 14.08 -18.77 -0.78
C SER A 137 15.15 -19.51 0.04
N LEU A 138 16.37 -19.67 -0.48
CA LEU A 138 17.48 -20.26 0.26
C LEU A 138 18.26 -19.21 1.08
N ALA A 139 18.14 -17.93 0.73
CA ALA A 139 18.94 -16.84 1.30
C ALA A 139 18.19 -16.01 2.35
N THR A 140 16.86 -16.12 2.38
CA THR A 140 15.93 -15.45 3.32
C THR A 140 15.11 -16.50 4.05
#